data_AF-A0A6I1NDN6-F1
#
_entry.id   AF-A0A6I1NDN6-F1
#
_cell.length_a   1.000
_cell.length_b   1.000
_cell.length_c   1.000
_cell.angle_alpha   90.00
_cell.angle_beta   90.00
_cell.angle_gamma   90.00
#
_symmetry.space_group_name_H-M   'P 1'
#
loop_
_entity.id
_entity.type
_entity.pdbx_description
1 polymer ?
#
loop_
_entity_poly.entity_id
_entity_poly.type
_entity_poly.pdbx_seq_one_letter_code
_entity_poly.pdbx_strand_id
1 'polypeptide(L)'
;MGKYRLSHTALSDIEDVLRYSQVQFGSPARVRYQALIRAAIEDLAETPNRVGSNPRDELSVGLRSFHLTYVRNQAATATGTVQRPRHIVFYRLADDQIIEIVRILHDAMEVRQHLTLELKGS
;
A
#
# COMPACT_ATOMS: atom_id res chain seq x y z
N MET A 1 -17.85 -2.69 6.21
CA MET A 1 -16.56 -1.97 6.09
C MET A 1 -15.70 -2.33 7.27
N GLY A 2 -14.56 -2.95 7.02
CA GLY A 2 -13.54 -3.17 8.04
C GLY A 2 -13.00 -1.86 8.59
N LYS A 3 -12.42 -1.89 9.79
CA LYS A 3 -11.81 -0.73 10.43
C LYS A 3 -10.32 -0.67 10.10
N TYR A 4 -9.82 0.54 9.86
CA TYR A 4 -8.40 0.76 9.65
C TYR A 4 -7.91 2.05 10.31
N ARG A 5 -6.61 2.13 10.55
CA ARG A 5 -5.89 3.33 10.97
C ARG A 5 -4.72 3.55 10.01
N LEU A 6 -4.37 4.81 9.78
CA LEU A 6 -3.18 5.18 8.99
C LEU A 6 -2.14 5.75 9.96
N SER A 7 -0.91 5.27 9.86
CA SER A 7 0.21 5.95 10.50
C SER A 7 0.41 7.34 9.85
N HIS A 8 1.09 8.25 10.56
CA HIS A 8 1.45 9.55 9.99
C HIS A 8 2.32 9.41 8.73
N THR A 9 3.21 8.43 8.69
CA THR A 9 4.09 8.17 7.53
C THR A 9 3.32 7.59 6.36
N ALA A 10 2.35 6.69 6.60
CA ALA A 10 1.47 6.18 5.55
C ALA A 10 0.61 7.30 4.94
N LEU A 11 0.11 8.23 5.77
CA LEU A 11 -0.63 9.39 5.26
C LEU A 11 0.25 10.26 4.35
N SER A 12 1.48 10.56 4.77
CA SER A 12 2.45 11.29 3.96
C SER A 12 2.77 10.57 2.65
N ASP A 13 3.01 9.25 2.71
CA ASP A 13 3.28 8.44 1.51
C ASP A 13 2.11 8.54 0.50
N ILE A 14 0.85 8.49 0.98
CA ILE A 14 -0.34 8.64 0.12
C ILE A 14 -0.36 10.02 -0.53
N GLU A 15 -0.15 11.08 0.25
CA GLU A 15 -0.12 12.46 -0.27
C GLU A 15 0.95 12.62 -1.36
N ASP A 16 2.14 12.08 -1.14
CA ASP A 16 3.25 12.15 -2.09
C ASP A 16 2.95 11.38 -3.37
N VAL A 17 2.39 10.16 -3.27
CA VAL A 17 2.00 9.36 -4.45
C VAL A 17 0.89 10.03 -5.25
N LEU A 18 -0.10 10.62 -4.58
CA LEU A 18 -1.19 11.34 -5.25
C LEU A 18 -0.70 12.63 -5.89
N ARG A 19 0.21 13.36 -5.24
CA ARG A 19 0.84 14.56 -5.81
C ARG A 19 1.70 14.19 -7.02
N TYR A 20 2.56 13.20 -6.88
CA TYR A 20 3.43 12.72 -7.97
C TYR A 20 2.61 12.26 -9.18
N SER A 21 1.57 11.45 -8.96
CA SER A 21 0.71 10.97 -10.05
C SER A 21 -0.01 12.11 -10.78
N GLN A 22 -0.43 13.16 -10.06
CA GLN A 22 -0.98 14.36 -10.68
C GLN A 22 0.05 15.12 -11.50
N VAL A 23 1.22 15.40 -10.92
CA VAL A 23 2.26 16.21 -11.56
C VAL A 23 2.79 15.52 -12.82
N GLN A 24 3.00 14.20 -12.79
CA GLN A 24 3.61 13.47 -13.90
C GLN A 24 2.60 13.03 -14.96
N PHE A 25 1.36 12.73 -14.58
CA PHE A 25 0.39 12.05 -15.47
C PHE A 25 -1.00 12.71 -15.50
N GLY A 26 -1.17 13.85 -14.82
CA GLY A 26 -2.40 14.62 -14.79
C GLY A 26 -3.46 14.11 -13.82
N SER A 27 -4.53 14.91 -13.65
CA SER A 27 -5.61 14.66 -12.69
C SER A 27 -6.29 13.29 -12.86
N PRO A 28 -6.56 12.76 -14.08
CA PRO A 28 -7.15 11.43 -14.23
C PRO A 28 -6.27 10.33 -13.62
N ALA A 29 -4.94 10.45 -13.71
CA ALA A 29 -4.04 9.48 -13.12
C ALA A 29 -4.07 9.52 -11.59
N ARG A 30 -4.12 10.73 -10.99
CA ARG A 30 -4.33 10.88 -9.54
C ARG A 30 -5.62 10.23 -9.09
N VAL A 31 -6.73 10.43 -9.81
CA VAL A 31 -8.03 9.82 -9.49
C VAL A 31 -7.93 8.29 -9.52
N ARG A 32 -7.32 7.72 -10.56
CA ARG A 32 -7.11 6.26 -10.64
C ARG A 32 -6.24 5.74 -9.51
N TYR A 33 -5.17 6.45 -9.15
CA TYR A 33 -4.28 6.03 -8.07
C TYR A 33 -4.96 6.12 -6.70
N GLN A 34 -5.75 7.17 -6.46
CA GLN A 34 -6.53 7.33 -5.24
C GLN A 34 -7.54 6.19 -5.08
N ALA A 35 -8.26 5.84 -6.15
CA ALA A 35 -9.17 4.69 -6.14
C ALA A 35 -8.44 3.38 -5.85
N LEU A 36 -7.25 3.19 -6.42
CA LEU A 36 -6.43 1.99 -6.22
C LEU A 36 -5.96 1.83 -4.76
N ILE A 37 -5.47 2.91 -4.15
CA ILE A 37 -5.05 2.92 -2.75
C ILE A 37 -6.25 2.66 -1.84
N ARG A 38 -7.38 3.34 -2.07
CA ARG A 38 -8.61 3.14 -1.30
C ARG A 38 -9.06 1.67 -1.36
N ALA A 39 -9.15 1.11 -2.56
CA ALA A 39 -9.58 -0.27 -2.76
C ALA A 39 -8.69 -1.25 -1.97
N ALA A 40 -7.36 -1.05 -1.98
CA ALA A 40 -6.44 -1.89 -1.20
C ALA A 40 -6.69 -1.79 0.30
N ILE A 41 -6.88 -0.59 0.84
CA ILE A 41 -7.10 -0.40 2.28
C ILE A 41 -8.43 -1.02 2.71
N GLU A 42 -9.49 -0.79 1.94
CA GLU A 42 -10.83 -1.33 2.23
C GLU A 42 -10.84 -2.86 2.18
N ASP A 43 -10.24 -3.44 1.15
CA ASP A 43 -10.17 -4.88 0.98
C ASP A 43 -9.28 -5.57 2.03
N LEU A 44 -8.15 -4.94 2.42
CA LEU A 44 -7.35 -5.41 3.55
C LEU A 44 -8.09 -5.30 4.88
N ALA A 45 -8.90 -4.25 5.08
CA ALA A 45 -9.71 -4.07 6.27
C ALA A 45 -10.79 -5.16 6.42
N GLU A 46 -11.28 -5.70 5.31
CA GLU A 46 -12.27 -6.77 5.33
C GLU A 46 -11.64 -8.16 5.35
N THR A 47 -10.55 -8.38 4.61
CA THR A 47 -9.87 -9.68 4.54
C THR A 47 -8.35 -9.52 4.72
N PRO A 48 -7.87 -9.42 5.98
CA PRO A 48 -6.46 -9.12 6.29
C PRO A 48 -5.47 -10.18 5.81
N ASN A 49 -5.91 -11.42 5.62
CA ASN A 49 -5.05 -12.56 5.24
C ASN A 49 -5.35 -13.07 3.82
N ARG A 50 -5.78 -12.17 2.93
CA ARG A 50 -6.13 -12.54 1.55
C ARG A 50 -4.94 -12.94 0.69
N VAL A 51 -5.23 -13.52 -0.47
CA VAL A 51 -4.24 -13.79 -1.52
C VAL A 51 -3.48 -12.51 -1.88
N GLY A 52 -2.15 -12.61 -1.93
CA GLY A 52 -1.25 -11.49 -2.20
C GLY A 52 -0.79 -10.73 -0.95
N SER A 53 -1.36 -11.04 0.22
CA SER A 53 -0.84 -10.62 1.51
C SER A 53 0.25 -11.57 1.99
N ASN A 54 1.48 -11.06 2.14
CA ASN A 54 2.61 -11.86 2.58
C ASN A 54 3.13 -11.37 3.94
N PRO A 55 3.42 -12.28 4.89
CA PRO A 55 4.11 -11.91 6.12
C PRO A 55 5.50 -11.36 5.80
N ARG A 56 5.94 -10.40 6.61
CA ARG A 56 7.22 -9.69 6.51
C ARG A 56 7.90 -9.63 7.87
N ASP A 57 7.82 -10.74 8.61
CA ASP A 57 8.40 -10.87 9.95
C ASP A 57 9.92 -10.66 9.93
N GLU A 58 10.58 -10.88 8.78
CA GLU A 58 11.99 -10.56 8.56
C GLU A 58 12.30 -9.06 8.66
N LEU A 59 11.31 -8.18 8.46
CA LEU A 59 11.46 -6.73 8.62
C LEU A 59 11.01 -6.27 10.01
N SER A 60 9.89 -6.82 10.48
CA SER A 60 9.32 -6.51 11.79
C SER A 60 8.21 -7.52 12.09
N VAL A 61 8.19 -8.05 13.32
CA VAL A 61 7.18 -9.01 13.77
C VAL A 61 5.75 -8.49 13.51
N GLY A 62 4.92 -9.34 12.91
CA GLY A 62 3.51 -9.04 12.61
C GLY A 62 3.30 -8.11 11.41
N LEU A 63 4.37 -7.67 10.74
CA LEU A 63 4.28 -6.87 9.53
C LEU A 63 3.84 -7.74 8.35
N ARG A 64 3.01 -7.16 7.49
CA ARG A 64 2.54 -7.79 6.26
C ARG A 64 2.69 -6.81 5.10
N SER A 65 2.80 -7.35 3.89
CA SER A 65 2.90 -6.59 2.65
C SER A 65 1.81 -7.01 1.67
N PHE A 66 1.30 -6.05 0.91
CA PHE A 66 0.26 -6.27 -0.08
C PHE A 66 0.46 -5.36 -1.30
N HIS A 67 0.72 -5.96 -2.46
CA HIS A 67 0.98 -5.19 -3.69
C HIS A 67 -0.33 -4.70 -4.32
N LEU A 68 -0.40 -3.43 -4.73
CA LEU A 68 -1.63 -2.83 -5.27
C LEU A 68 -2.15 -3.50 -6.56
N THR A 69 -1.35 -4.33 -7.22
CA THR A 69 -1.78 -5.10 -8.40
C THR A 69 -2.98 -6.02 -8.12
N TYR A 70 -3.11 -6.53 -6.89
CA TYR A 70 -4.17 -7.47 -6.51
C TYR A 70 -5.57 -6.83 -6.45
N VAL A 71 -5.65 -5.49 -6.38
CA VAL A 71 -6.92 -4.73 -6.41
C VAL A 71 -7.10 -3.93 -7.69
N ARG A 72 -6.17 -4.02 -8.65
CA ARG A 72 -6.20 -3.23 -9.90
C ARG A 72 -7.55 -3.27 -10.62
N ASN A 73 -8.10 -4.46 -10.79
CA ASN A 73 -9.33 -4.66 -11.55
C ASN A 73 -10.58 -4.20 -10.77
N GLN A 74 -10.51 -4.20 -9.44
CA GLN A 74 -11.59 -3.74 -8.56
C GLN A 74 -11.63 -2.21 -8.48
N ALA A 75 -10.48 -1.55 -8.67
CA ALA A 75 -10.32 -0.10 -8.59
C ALA A 75 -10.59 0.65 -9.92
N ALA A 76 -11.54 0.17 -10.73
CA ALA A 76 -11.89 0.84 -11.98
C ALA A 76 -12.55 2.20 -11.73
N THR A 77 -12.19 3.20 -12.53
CA THR A 77 -12.80 4.54 -12.50
C THR A 77 -13.42 4.86 -13.86
N ALA A 78 -14.18 5.96 -13.94
CA ALA A 78 -14.69 6.47 -15.22
C ALA A 78 -13.57 6.76 -16.25
N THR A 79 -12.32 6.94 -15.79
CA THR A 79 -11.15 7.20 -16.65
C THR A 79 -10.28 5.96 -16.86
N GLY A 80 -10.80 4.76 -16.52
CA GLY A 80 -10.10 3.48 -16.60
C GLY A 80 -9.38 3.09 -15.30
N THR A 81 -8.42 2.18 -15.41
CA THR A 81 -7.64 1.59 -14.31
C THR A 81 -6.16 1.98 -14.38
N VAL A 82 -5.45 1.91 -13.26
CA VAL A 82 -3.97 2.02 -13.27
C VAL A 82 -3.40 0.80 -14.01
N GLN A 83 -2.64 1.02 -15.09
CA GLN A 83 -2.15 -0.08 -15.92
C GLN A 83 -1.01 -0.85 -15.27
N ARG A 84 -0.10 -0.15 -14.58
CA ARG A 84 1.05 -0.74 -13.88
C ARG A 84 1.11 -0.18 -12.46
N PRO A 85 0.39 -0.77 -11.50
CA PRO A 85 0.57 -0.47 -10.08
C PRO A 85 2.01 -0.71 -9.67
N ARG A 86 2.57 0.20 -8.89
CA ARG A 86 3.99 0.21 -8.50
C ARG A 86 4.19 0.34 -7.00
N HIS A 87 3.13 0.25 -6.20
CA HIS A 87 3.22 0.44 -4.76
C HIS A 87 2.76 -0.78 -3.98
N ILE A 88 3.30 -0.90 -2.77
CA ILE A 88 3.08 -1.96 -1.81
C ILE A 88 2.61 -1.32 -0.52
N VAL A 89 1.51 -1.84 0.01
CA VAL A 89 0.97 -1.47 1.31
C VAL A 89 1.64 -2.35 2.36
N PHE A 90 2.25 -1.72 3.36
CA PHE A 90 2.75 -2.39 4.55
C PHE A 90 1.80 -2.14 5.71
N TYR A 91 1.40 -3.19 6.41
CA TYR A 91 0.39 -3.10 7.46
C TYR A 91 0.57 -4.14 8.55
N ARG A 92 -0.12 -3.95 9.67
CA ARG A 92 -0.27 -4.93 10.75
C ARG A 92 -1.73 -5.17 11.07
N LEU A 93 -2.04 -6.32 11.64
CA LEU A 93 -3.34 -6.61 12.24
C LEU A 93 -3.23 -6.40 13.75
N ALA A 94 -4.03 -5.48 14.29
CA ALA A 94 -4.16 -5.28 15.72
C ALA A 94 -5.21 -6.24 16.33
N ASP A 95 -5.17 -6.42 17.65
CA ASP A 95 -6.01 -7.37 18.39
C ASP A 95 -7.52 -7.14 18.20
N ASP A 96 -7.93 -5.90 17.90
CA ASP A 96 -9.31 -5.48 17.64
C ASP A 96 -9.76 -5.68 16.17
N GLN A 97 -9.04 -6.50 15.40
CA GLN A 97 -9.23 -6.70 13.96
C GLN A 97 -9.13 -5.40 13.15
N ILE A 98 -8.44 -4.39 13.69
CA ILE A 98 -8.17 -3.15 12.99
C ILE A 98 -6.86 -3.29 12.23
N ILE A 99 -6.90 -2.94 10.94
CA ILE A 99 -5.69 -2.87 10.12
C ILE A 99 -4.98 -1.56 10.39
N GLU A 100 -3.71 -1.62 10.76
CA GLU A 100 -2.86 -0.45 10.83
C GLU A 100 -2.00 -0.38 9.56
N ILE A 101 -2.25 0.61 8.70
CA ILE A 101 -1.42 0.86 7.54
C ILE A 101 -0.17 1.62 8.00
N VAL A 102 0.98 0.96 7.88
CA VAL A 102 2.27 1.44 8.38
C VAL A 102 2.98 2.30 7.34
N ARG A 103 3.03 1.87 6.07
CA ARG A 103 3.65 2.58 4.94
C ARG A 103 2.98 2.22 3.62
N ILE A 104 3.10 3.10 2.62
CA ILE A 104 2.80 2.78 1.21
C ILE A 104 4.03 3.14 0.39
N LEU A 105 4.80 2.13 -0.01
CA LEU A 105 6.09 2.33 -0.67
C LEU A 105 6.04 1.92 -2.13
N HIS A 106 6.80 2.62 -2.96
CA HIS A 106 7.06 2.19 -4.34
C HIS A 106 7.88 0.88 -4.33
N ASP A 107 7.62 -0.05 -5.26
CA ASP A 107 8.29 -1.36 -5.39
C ASP A 107 9.83 -1.23 -5.42
N ALA A 108 10.35 -0.23 -6.14
CA ALA A 108 11.77 0.11 -6.19
C ALA A 108 12.36 0.58 -4.84
N MET A 109 11.56 1.11 -3.92
CA MET A 109 12.02 1.51 -2.57
C MET A 109 12.04 0.34 -1.59
N GLU A 110 11.15 -0.64 -1.74
CA GLU A 110 11.16 -1.85 -0.95
C GLU A 110 12.48 -2.62 -1.11
N VAL A 111 12.97 -2.75 -2.35
CA VAL A 111 14.26 -3.41 -2.64
C VAL A 111 15.42 -2.69 -1.95
N ARG A 112 15.41 -1.36 -1.91
CA ARG A 112 16.46 -0.55 -1.26
C ARG A 112 16.42 -0.64 0.26
N GLN A 113 15.23 -0.72 0.85
CA GLN A 113 15.09 -0.88 2.30
C GLN A 113 15.49 -2.28 2.78
N HIS A 114 15.20 -3.34 2.00
CA HIS A 114 15.79 -4.66 2.25
C HIS A 114 17.32 -4.61 2.21
N LEU A 115 17.91 -3.93 1.21
CA LEU A 115 19.36 -3.79 1.12
C LEU A 115 19.97 -2.97 2.29
N THR A 116 19.20 -2.05 2.88
CA THR A 116 19.65 -1.21 4.00
C THR A 116 19.53 -1.93 5.35
N LEU A 117 18.56 -2.83 5.51
CA LEU A 117 18.38 -3.61 6.74
C LEU A 117 19.44 -4.71 6.91
N GLU A 118 20.04 -5.20 5.82
CA GLU A 118 21.19 -6.13 5.90
C GLU A 118 22.52 -5.46 6.29
N LEU A 119 22.60 -4.12 6.24
CA LEU A 119 23.85 -3.37 6.54
C LEU A 119 23.89 -2.77 7.95
N LYS A 120 22.89 -3.04 8.80
CA LYS A 120 22.89 -2.64 10.22
C LYS A 120 22.92 -3.83 11.18
N GLY A 121 23.42 -4.98 10.71
CA GLY A 121 23.71 -6.16 11.50
C GLY A 121 25.15 -6.63 11.31
N SER A 122 26.13 -5.81 11.71
CA SER A 122 27.50 -6.23 11.98
C SER A 122 28.05 -5.47 13.17
#